data_AF-A0A7J2R2R4-F1
#
_entry.id   AF-A0A7J2R2R4-F1
#
_cell.length_a   1.000
_cell.length_b   1.000
_cell.length_c   1.000
_cell.angle_alpha   90.00
_cell.angle_beta   90.00
_cell.angle_gamma   90.00
#
_symmetry.space_group_name_H-M   'P 1'
#
loop_
_entity.id
_entity.type
_entity.pdbx_description
1 polymer ?
#
loop_
_entity_poly.entity_id
_entity_poly.type
_entity_poly.pdbx_seq_one_letter_code
_entity_poly.pdbx_strand_id
1 'polypeptide(L)'
;MKEELAKIKRMSIKSIDTEFSELNILEFNFLKSSMRVMKKWHRAIKPAYFLNEIKEFLEDDDYDFSKINHVVYGHSHMKGISNKIINNHQVSIINSGAWQHIQPSYVEICGKGKMYLRTVAINITPL
;
A
#
# COMPACT_ATOMS: atom_id res chain seq x y z
N MET A 1 2.22 26.35 -25.42
CA MET A 1 2.34 26.32 -23.95
C MET A 1 3.79 26.42 -23.45
N LYS A 2 4.73 25.53 -23.84
CA LYS A 2 6.14 25.60 -23.36
C LYS A 2 6.89 26.88 -23.77
N GLU A 3 6.72 27.33 -25.01
CA GLU A 3 7.34 28.58 -25.52
C GLU A 3 6.82 29.83 -24.81
N GLU A 4 5.51 29.85 -24.49
CA GLU A 4 4.90 30.93 -23.70
C GLU A 4 5.38 30.89 -22.25
N LEU A 5 5.50 29.71 -21.65
CA LEU A 5 6.07 29.55 -20.30
C LEU A 5 7.53 30.02 -20.26
N ALA A 6 8.33 29.69 -21.28
CA ALA A 6 9.72 30.11 -21.41
C ALA A 6 9.84 31.65 -21.47
N LYS A 7 8.95 32.30 -22.23
CA LYS A 7 8.85 33.77 -22.25
C LYS A 7 8.44 34.35 -20.89
N ILE A 8 7.41 33.81 -20.25
CA ILE A 8 6.90 34.31 -18.96
C ILE A 8 7.96 34.16 -17.86
N LYS A 9 8.67 33.03 -17.82
CA LYS A 9 9.71 32.71 -16.83
C LYS A 9 11.07 33.31 -17.18
N ARG A 10 11.23 33.92 -18.36
CA ARG A 10 12.52 34.42 -18.91
C ARG A 10 13.61 33.34 -18.92
N MET A 11 13.23 32.13 -19.29
CA MET A 11 14.14 30.98 -19.35
C MET A 11 14.22 30.46 -20.79
N SER A 12 15.32 29.76 -21.11
CA SER A 12 15.41 29.07 -22.39
C SER A 12 14.40 27.90 -22.41
N ILE A 13 13.88 27.57 -23.60
CA ILE A 13 13.00 26.39 -23.78
C ILE A 13 13.69 25.12 -23.26
N LYS A 14 15.00 25.00 -23.48
CA LYS A 14 15.81 23.88 -23.00
C LYS A 14 15.84 23.78 -21.47
N SER A 15 15.90 24.92 -20.77
CA SER A 15 15.85 24.96 -19.30
C SER A 15 14.47 24.54 -18.77
N ILE A 16 13.39 24.96 -19.44
CA ILE A 16 12.02 24.53 -19.12
C ILE A 16 11.85 23.03 -19.33
N ASP A 17 12.36 22.48 -20.44
CA ASP A 17 12.32 21.03 -20.68
C ASP A 17 13.09 20.25 -19.62
N THR A 18 14.21 20.81 -19.12
CA THR A 18 14.98 20.20 -18.03
C THR A 18 14.19 20.22 -16.73
N GLU A 19 13.60 21.35 -16.33
CA GLU A 19 12.74 21.45 -15.13
C GLU A 19 11.53 20.52 -15.19
N PHE A 20 10.84 20.43 -16.34
CA PHE A 20 9.73 19.49 -16.50
C PHE A 20 10.19 18.04 -16.42
N SER A 21 11.36 17.72 -16.97
CA SER A 21 11.96 16.38 -16.86
C SER A 21 12.31 16.06 -15.41
N GLU A 22 12.91 17.00 -14.68
CA GLU A 22 13.24 16.87 -13.25
C GLU A 22 11.99 16.75 -12.38
N LEU A 23 10.97 17.56 -12.64
CA LEU A 23 9.66 17.47 -11.96
C LEU A 23 8.97 16.15 -12.25
N ASN A 24 8.99 15.66 -13.49
CA ASN A 24 8.45 14.33 -13.83
C ASN A 24 9.24 13.21 -13.14
N ILE A 25 10.56 13.35 -13.01
CA ILE A 25 11.40 12.40 -12.28
C ILE A 25 11.07 12.47 -10.78
N LEU A 26 10.88 13.66 -10.21
CA LEU A 26 10.49 13.84 -8.81
C LEU A 26 9.08 13.32 -8.53
N GLU A 27 8.12 13.57 -9.42
CA GLU A 27 6.76 13.04 -9.34
C GLU A 27 6.76 11.52 -9.49
N PHE A 28 7.53 10.98 -10.44
CA PHE A 28 7.72 9.54 -10.61
C PHE A 28 8.39 8.91 -9.38
N ASN A 29 9.38 9.56 -8.80
CA ASN A 29 10.06 9.10 -7.58
C ASN A 29 9.15 9.23 -6.35
N PHE A 30 8.34 10.29 -6.26
CA PHE A 30 7.33 10.48 -5.23
C PHE A 30 6.25 9.40 -5.33
N LEU A 31 5.74 9.13 -6.53
CA LEU A 31 4.81 8.04 -6.79
C LEU A 31 5.46 6.68 -6.48
N LYS A 32 6.71 6.42 -6.88
CA LYS A 32 7.42 5.17 -6.55
C LYS A 32 7.63 4.99 -5.04
N SER A 33 7.96 6.07 -4.32
CA SER A 33 8.23 6.04 -2.86
C SER A 33 6.95 6.04 -2.01
N SER A 34 5.87 6.68 -2.48
CA SER A 34 4.65 6.92 -1.70
C SER A 34 3.44 6.08 -2.16
N MET A 35 3.43 5.63 -3.42
CA MET A 35 2.38 4.81 -4.02
C MET A 35 2.99 3.74 -4.93
N ARG A 36 3.42 2.61 -4.34
CA ARG A 36 3.74 1.42 -5.16
C ARG A 36 2.45 0.87 -5.75
N VAL A 37 2.16 1.27 -6.99
CA VAL A 37 1.04 0.74 -7.77
C VAL A 37 1.28 -0.75 -7.99
N MET A 38 0.39 -1.58 -7.45
CA MET A 38 0.38 -3.02 -7.76
C MET A 38 0.22 -3.18 -9.28
N LYS A 39 1.33 -3.46 -9.97
CA LYS A 39 1.40 -3.48 -11.45
C LYS A 39 0.48 -4.52 -12.08
N LYS A 40 -0.05 -5.47 -11.30
CA LYS A 40 -0.94 -6.55 -11.77
C LYS A 40 -2.25 -6.58 -10.97
N TRP A 41 -2.93 -5.45 -10.87
CA TRP A 41 -4.23 -5.30 -10.19
C TRP A 41 -5.28 -6.34 -10.61
N HIS A 42 -5.26 -6.82 -11.85
CA HIS A 42 -6.14 -7.89 -12.35
C HIS A 42 -5.95 -9.26 -11.65
N ARG A 43 -4.89 -9.42 -10.84
CA ARG A 43 -4.60 -10.63 -10.05
C ARG A 43 -4.98 -10.50 -8.57
N ALA A 44 -5.50 -9.34 -8.17
CA ALA A 44 -5.94 -8.97 -6.82
C ALA A 44 -7.18 -9.75 -6.31
N ILE A 45 -7.65 -10.75 -7.05
CA ILE A 45 -8.79 -11.58 -6.65
C ILE A 45 -8.33 -12.75 -5.74
N LYS A 46 -7.01 -13.04 -5.68
CA LYS A 46 -6.45 -14.17 -4.93
C LYS A 46 -5.69 -13.71 -3.67
N PRO A 47 -6.09 -14.12 -2.45
CA PRO A 47 -5.42 -13.76 -1.20
C PRO A 47 -3.93 -14.09 -1.17
N ALA A 48 -3.55 -15.26 -1.69
CA ALA A 48 -2.15 -15.70 -1.75
C ALA A 48 -1.26 -14.77 -2.59
N TYR A 49 -1.84 -14.10 -3.59
CA TYR A 49 -1.11 -13.15 -4.42
C TYR A 49 -0.70 -11.90 -3.63
N PHE A 50 -1.62 -11.35 -2.82
CA PHE A 50 -1.29 -10.22 -1.95
C PHE A 50 -0.20 -10.57 -0.94
N LEU A 51 -0.20 -11.78 -0.40
CA LEU A 51 0.84 -12.21 0.53
C LEU A 51 2.22 -12.26 -0.15
N ASN A 52 2.30 -12.69 -1.40
CA ASN A 52 3.55 -12.69 -2.15
C ASN A 52 4.02 -11.26 -2.47
N GLU A 53 3.11 -10.36 -2.86
CA GLU A 53 3.46 -8.96 -3.13
C GLU A 53 3.86 -8.21 -1.85
N ILE A 54 3.22 -8.49 -0.70
CA ILE A 54 3.65 -7.97 0.60
C ILE A 54 5.05 -8.49 0.94
N LYS A 55 5.34 -9.75 0.62
CA LYS A 55 6.68 -10.30 0.79
C LYS A 55 7.69 -9.56 -0.09
N GLU A 56 7.45 -9.45 -1.39
CA GLU A 56 8.31 -8.71 -2.32
C GLU A 56 8.51 -7.25 -1.87
N PHE A 57 7.47 -6.61 -1.34
CA PHE A 57 7.54 -5.25 -0.79
C PHE A 57 8.45 -5.16 0.44
N LEU A 58 8.37 -6.13 1.34
CA LEU A 58 9.17 -6.15 2.57
C LEU A 58 10.62 -6.63 2.33
N GLU A 59 10.89 -7.26 1.18
CA GLU A 59 12.22 -7.67 0.71
C GLU A 59 12.90 -6.61 -0.17
N ASP A 60 12.37 -5.39 -0.23
CA ASP A 60 12.86 -4.36 -1.14
C ASP A 60 14.22 -3.77 -0.71
N ASP A 61 15.23 -3.89 -1.59
CA ASP A 61 16.59 -3.42 -1.32
C ASP A 61 16.72 -1.88 -1.25
N ASP A 62 15.79 -1.13 -1.86
CA ASP A 62 15.83 0.34 -1.85
C ASP A 62 15.37 0.90 -0.47
N TYR A 63 14.72 0.10 0.38
CA TYR A 63 14.09 0.55 1.63
C TYR A 63 14.27 -0.44 2.79
N ASP A 64 14.75 0.05 3.94
CA ASP A 64 14.86 -0.77 5.16
C ASP A 64 13.49 -1.00 5.82
N PHE A 65 12.84 -2.11 5.47
CA PHE A 65 11.62 -2.57 6.13
C PHE A 65 11.86 -3.62 7.22
N SER A 66 13.12 -3.86 7.63
CA SER A 66 13.46 -4.88 8.65
C SER A 66 12.76 -4.66 9.99
N LYS A 67 12.34 -3.42 10.27
CA LYS A 67 11.63 -3.04 11.49
C LYS A 67 10.11 -3.29 11.44
N ILE A 68 9.56 -3.60 10.27
CA ILE A 68 8.14 -3.90 10.11
C ILE A 68 7.89 -5.33 10.58
N ASN A 69 7.13 -5.46 11.67
CA ASN A 69 6.70 -6.74 12.23
C ASN A 69 5.19 -7.00 12.06
N HIS A 70 4.43 -6.01 11.58
CA HIS A 70 3.01 -6.13 11.29
C HIS A 70 2.66 -5.42 9.98
N VAL A 71 1.86 -6.07 9.14
CA VAL A 71 1.25 -5.48 7.94
C VAL A 71 -0.26 -5.64 8.03
N VAL A 72 -0.99 -4.53 7.94
CA VAL A 72 -2.45 -4.53 7.90
C VAL A 72 -2.90 -4.12 6.50
N TYR A 73 -3.78 -4.92 5.89
CA TYR A 73 -4.34 -4.61 4.58
C TYR A 73 -5.82 -4.98 4.48
N GLY A 74 -6.44 -4.64 3.36
CA GLY A 74 -7.85 -4.94 3.07
C GLY A 74 -8.02 -5.39 1.62
N HIS A 75 -9.04 -4.86 0.94
CA HIS A 75 -9.31 -5.00 -0.50
C HIS A 75 -9.73 -6.39 -1.01
N SER A 76 -9.17 -7.50 -0.52
CA SER A 76 -9.55 -8.85 -0.99
C SER A 76 -10.91 -9.35 -0.50
N HIS A 77 -11.57 -8.57 0.38
CA HIS A 77 -12.81 -8.94 1.08
C HIS A 77 -12.70 -10.23 1.92
N MET A 78 -11.50 -10.76 2.14
CA MET A 78 -11.28 -11.94 2.96
C MET A 78 -10.52 -11.59 4.22
N LYS A 79 -11.16 -11.74 5.39
CA LYS A 79 -10.50 -11.51 6.67
C LYS A 79 -9.59 -12.69 7.03
N GLY A 80 -8.46 -12.42 7.67
CA GLY A 80 -7.57 -13.46 8.15
C GLY A 80 -6.28 -12.93 8.75
N ILE A 81 -5.61 -13.78 9.52
CA ILE A 81 -4.27 -13.52 10.05
C ILE A 81 -3.35 -14.60 9.50
N SER A 82 -2.17 -14.20 9.05
CA SER A 82 -1.09 -15.13 8.69
C SER A 82 0.23 -14.64 9.24
N ASN A 83 1.12 -15.56 9.57
CA ASN A 83 2.50 -15.24 9.95
C ASN A 83 3.43 -15.69 8.83
N LYS A 84 4.37 -14.85 8.46
CA LYS A 84 5.37 -15.12 7.42
C LYS A 84 6.76 -14.78 7.92
N ILE A 85 7.74 -15.55 7.45
CA ILE A 85 9.16 -15.20 7.62
C ILE A 85 9.57 -14.41 6.38
N ILE A 86 10.03 -13.18 6.58
CA ILE A 86 10.47 -12.27 5.54
C ILE A 86 11.78 -11.65 6.01
N ASN A 87 12.83 -11.71 5.18
CA ASN A 87 14.19 -11.30 5.56
C ASN A 87 14.65 -11.86 6.92
N ASN A 88 14.37 -13.14 7.17
CA ASN A 88 14.67 -13.85 8.43
C ASN A 88 13.96 -13.30 9.69
N HIS A 89 12.94 -12.45 9.53
CA HIS A 89 12.12 -11.94 10.62
C HIS A 89 10.67 -12.41 10.48
N GLN A 90 10.01 -12.67 11.61
CA GLN A 90 8.59 -13.01 11.60
C GLN A 90 7.75 -11.73 11.47
N VAL A 91 6.89 -11.69 10.45
CA VAL A 91 5.95 -10.62 10.17
C VAL A 91 4.53 -11.16 10.26
N SER A 92 3.68 -10.48 11.04
CA SER A 92 2.25 -10.77 11.10
C SER A 92 1.50 -9.98 10.03
N ILE A 93 0.81 -10.68 9.14
CA ILE A 93 0.04 -10.06 8.05
C ILE A 93 -1.44 -10.27 8.35
N ILE A 94 -2.17 -9.17 8.51
CA ILE A 94 -3.57 -9.13 8.92
C ILE A 94 -4.42 -8.50 7.81
N ASN A 95 -5.42 -9.24 7.34
CA ASN A 95 -6.44 -8.72 6.44
C ASN A 95 -7.71 -8.38 7.23
N SER A 96 -8.09 -7.10 7.16
CA SER A 96 -9.28 -6.55 7.82
C SER A 96 -10.61 -7.05 7.24
N GLY A 97 -10.62 -7.55 6.00
CA GLY A 97 -11.80 -8.09 5.34
C GLY A 97 -12.82 -7.07 4.83
N ALA A 98 -13.93 -7.60 4.32
CA ALA A 98 -15.19 -6.94 3.95
C ALA A 98 -16.04 -6.45 5.14
N TRP A 99 -16.80 -5.37 4.95
CA TRP A 99 -18.01 -5.08 5.75
C TRP A 99 -19.30 -5.44 5.00
N GLN A 100 -19.19 -5.65 3.69
CA GLN A 100 -20.29 -5.96 2.78
C GLN A 100 -20.27 -7.45 2.41
N HIS A 101 -21.45 -8.06 2.37
CA HIS A 101 -21.69 -9.46 1.97
C HIS A 101 -21.00 -10.55 2.82
N ILE A 102 -20.32 -10.18 3.90
CA ILE A 102 -19.67 -11.07 4.86
C ILE A 102 -19.85 -10.53 6.28
N GLN A 103 -19.49 -11.31 7.31
CA GLN A 103 -19.44 -10.81 8.69
C GLN A 103 -18.36 -9.71 8.82
N PRO A 104 -18.75 -8.46 9.17
CA PRO A 104 -17.83 -7.34 9.26
C PRO A 104 -16.67 -7.61 10.23
N SER A 105 -15.52 -7.07 9.90
CA SER A 105 -14.31 -7.19 10.71
C SER A 105 -13.44 -5.95 10.65
N TYR A 106 -12.60 -5.79 11.66
CA TYR A 106 -11.66 -4.69 11.79
C TYR A 106 -10.39 -5.15 12.51
N VAL A 107 -9.31 -4.39 12.37
CA VAL A 107 -8.08 -4.62 13.12
C VAL A 107 -8.06 -3.66 14.30
N GLU A 108 -7.97 -4.22 15.50
CA GLU A 108 -7.81 -3.48 16.75
C GLU A 108 -6.33 -3.44 17.11
N ILE A 109 -5.77 -2.23 17.23
CA ILE A 109 -4.40 -2.03 17.72
C ILE A 109 -4.49 -1.66 19.20
N CYS A 110 -3.94 -2.52 20.04
CA CYS A 110 -3.91 -2.35 21.49
C CYS A 110 -2.54 -1.84 21.97
N GLY A 111 -2.46 -1.55 23.27
CA GLY A 111 -1.20 -1.18 23.91
C GLY A 111 -0.08 -2.22 23.70
N LYS A 112 1.16 -1.73 23.64
CA LYS A 112 2.39 -2.52 23.41
C LYS A 112 2.42 -3.20 22.03
N GLY A 113 1.77 -2.62 21.03
CA GLY A 113 1.84 -3.09 19.63
C GLY A 113 1.10 -4.40 19.36
N LYS A 114 0.25 -4.85 20.30
CA LYS A 114 -0.60 -6.03 20.08
C LYS A 114 -1.69 -5.69 19.07
N MET A 115 -1.93 -6.56 18.10
CA MET A 115 -3.00 -6.39 17.11
C MET A 115 -3.94 -7.59 17.11
N TYR A 116 -5.24 -7.32 17.00
CA TYR A 116 -6.29 -8.35 16.94
C TYR A 116 -7.17 -8.14 15.71
N LEU A 117 -7.50 -9.22 15.00
CA LEU A 117 -8.57 -9.21 14.02
C LEU A 117 -9.89 -9.49 14.73
N ARG A 118 -10.75 -8.48 14.81
CA ARG A 118 -12.06 -8.55 15.46
C ARG A 118 -13.17 -8.71 14.44
N THR A 119 -14.27 -9.30 14.86
CA THR A 119 -15.50 -9.38 14.09
C THR A 119 -16.60 -8.61 14.80
N VAL A 120 -17.47 -7.96 14.05
CA VAL A 120 -18.65 -7.29 14.59
C VAL A 120 -19.79 -8.31 14.58
N ALA A 121 -20.41 -8.53 15.73
CA ALA A 121 -21.64 -9.31 15.81
C ALA A 121 -22.75 -8.51 15.10
N ILE A 122 -23.34 -9.09 14.05
CA ILE A 122 -24.52 -8.49 13.44
C ILE A 122 -25.70 -8.92 14.31
N ASN A 123 -26.05 -8.11 15.32
CA ASN A 123 -27.35 -8.24 15.98
C ASN A 123 -28.39 -7.71 15.00
N ILE A 124 -28.83 -8.56 14.07
CA ILE A 124 -29.96 -8.25 13.20
C ILE A 124 -31.19 -8.24 14.12
N THR A 125 -31.61 -7.05 14.54
CA THR A 125 -32.99 -6.87 15.00
C THR A 125 -33.78 -6.69 13.71
N PRO A 126 -34.61 -7.65 13.28
CA PRO A 126 -35.43 -7.44 12.10
C PRO A 126 -36.36 -6.25 12.37
N LEU A 127 -36.35 -5.27 11.46
CA LEU A 127 -37.36 -4.22 11.37
C LEU A 127 -38.67 -4.80 10.86
#